data_AF-A0A931VGN7-F1
#
_entry.id   AF-A0A931VGN7-F1
#
_cell.length_a   1.000
_cell.length_b   1.000
_cell.length_c   1.000
_cell.angle_alpha   90.00
_cell.angle_beta   90.00
_cell.angle_gamma   90.00
#
_symmetry.space_group_name_H-M   'P 1'
#
loop_
_entity.id
_entity.type
_entity.pdbx_description
1 polymer ?
#
loop_
_entity_poly.entity_id
_entity_poly.type
_entity_poly.pdbx_seq_one_letter_code
_entity_poly.pdbx_strand_id
1 'polypeptide(L)' 'DAGETVQLEAHGKEQLVWMASDESVGKVDSNGLFTAVGKGTCTVTVTDALGNMATSGAIIVQ' A
#
# COMPACT_ATOMS: atom_id res chain seq x y z
N ASP A 1 -8.69 -1.03 13.75
CA ASP A 1 -7.69 -0.79 14.81
C ASP A 1 -6.26 -0.91 14.28
N ALA A 2 -5.29 -0.21 14.90
CA ALA A 2 -3.88 -0.30 14.53
C ALA A 2 -3.36 -1.75 14.59
N GLY A 3 -2.58 -2.16 13.59
CA GLY A 3 -2.10 -3.53 13.41
C GLY A 3 -2.99 -4.40 12.52
N GLU A 4 -4.18 -3.95 12.10
CA GLU A 4 -4.93 -4.62 11.04
C GLU A 4 -4.16 -4.64 9.73
N THR A 5 -4.24 -5.77 9.02
CA THR A 5 -3.54 -5.96 7.75
C THR A 5 -4.51 -6.22 6.62
N VAL A 6 -4.21 -5.68 5.44
CA VAL A 6 -4.92 -5.95 4.20
C VAL A 6 -3.90 -6.29 3.12
N GLN A 7 -4.14 -7.39 2.41
CA GLN A 7 -3.32 -7.75 1.26
C GLN A 7 -3.77 -6.95 0.03
N LEU A 8 -2.85 -6.21 -0.57
CA LEU A 8 -3.07 -5.53 -1.84
C LEU A 8 -2.61 -6.43 -2.98
N GLU A 9 -3.42 -6.52 -4.02
CA GLU A 9 -3.09 -7.31 -5.20
C GLU A 9 -2.73 -6.39 -6.36
N ALA A 10 -1.60 -6.69 -7.01
CA ALA A 10 -1.19 -6.08 -8.26
C ALA A 10 -0.77 -7.20 -9.23
N HIS A 11 -1.32 -7.18 -10.44
CA HIS A 11 -1.01 -8.18 -11.46
C HIS A 11 0.23 -7.77 -12.26
N GLY A 12 1.38 -7.70 -11.59
CA GLY A 12 2.70 -7.50 -12.19
C GLY A 12 3.59 -8.72 -11.97
N LYS A 13 4.36 -9.12 -12.99
CA LYS A 13 5.26 -10.30 -12.91
C LYS A 13 6.67 -9.98 -12.40
N GLU A 14 7.01 -8.70 -12.27
CA GLU A 14 8.37 -8.23 -12.01
C GLU A 14 8.45 -7.50 -10.66
N GLN A 15 9.66 -7.08 -10.26
CA GLN A 15 9.89 -6.38 -9.00
C GLN A 15 8.93 -5.20 -8.84
N LEU A 16 8.01 -5.32 -7.88
CA LEU A 16 7.04 -4.29 -7.55
C LEU A 16 7.57 -3.44 -6.39
N VAL A 17 7.54 -2.12 -6.57
CA VAL A 17 7.84 -1.15 -5.53
C VAL A 17 6.54 -0.58 -5.02
N TRP A 18 6.28 -0.78 -3.73
CA TRP A 18 5.08 -0.30 -3.05
C TRP A 18 5.42 0.89 -2.17
N MET A 19 4.52 1.88 -2.13
CA MET A 19 4.67 3.06 -1.30
C MET A 19 3.32 3.53 -0.76
N ALA A 20 3.25 3.75 0.54
CA ALA A 20 2.11 4.42 1.16
C ALA A 20 2.32 5.95 1.10
N SER A 21 1.23 6.68 0.86
CA SER A 21 1.25 8.15 0.85
C SER A 21 1.45 8.78 2.23
N ASP A 22 1.10 8.05 3.31
CA ASP A 22 1.30 8.47 4.69
C ASP A 22 1.62 7.26 5.59
N GLU A 23 2.89 7.12 5.94
CA GLU A 23 3.36 6.03 6.82
C GLU A 23 2.88 6.15 8.27
N SER A 24 2.35 7.31 8.69
CA SER A 24 1.72 7.46 10.00
C SER A 24 0.33 6.83 10.05
N VAL A 25 -0.32 6.66 8.89
CA VAL A 25 -1.60 5.97 8.74
C VAL A 25 -1.39 4.48 8.48
N GLY A 26 -0.46 4.12 7.59
CA GLY A 26 -0.14 2.72 7.34
C GLY A 26 1.07 2.49 6.45
N LYS A 27 1.61 1.27 6.51
CA LYS A 27 2.83 0.85 5.79
C LYS A 27 2.53 -0.33 4.91
N VAL A 28 3.18 -0.41 3.76
CA VAL A 28 3.08 -1.55 2.84
C VAL A 28 4.46 -2.18 2.65
N ASP A 29 4.53 -3.50 2.71
CA ASP A 29 5.78 -4.22 2.48
C ASP A 29 6.01 -4.54 0.98
N SER A 30 7.14 -5.17 0.66
CA SER A 30 7.48 -5.55 -0.71
C SER A 30 6.54 -6.61 -1.33
N ASN A 31 5.76 -7.29 -0.50
CA ASN A 31 4.79 -8.32 -0.91
C ASN A 31 3.38 -7.75 -1.10
N GLY A 32 3.20 -6.44 -0.93
CA GLY A 32 1.89 -5.78 -1.00
C GLY A 32 1.05 -5.93 0.28
N LEU A 33 1.64 -6.36 1.39
CA LEU A 33 0.93 -6.43 2.66
C LEU A 33 0.89 -5.05 3.31
N PHE A 34 -0.30 -4.44 3.33
CA PHE A 34 -0.53 -3.19 4.04
C PHE A 34 -0.86 -3.46 5.51
N THR A 35 -0.23 -2.72 6.42
CA THR A 35 -0.46 -2.76 7.88
C THR A 35 -0.84 -1.38 8.38
N ALA A 36 -1.98 -1.29 9.06
CA ALA A 36 -2.47 -0.05 9.68
C ALA A 36 -1.56 0.36 10.85
N VAL A 37 -1.18 1.63 10.89
CA VAL A 37 -0.34 2.23 11.96
C VAL A 37 -1.15 3.18 12.83
N GLY A 38 -1.94 4.06 12.20
CA GLY A 38 -2.66 5.13 12.88
C GLY A 38 -3.93 5.52 12.14
N LYS A 39 -4.84 6.20 12.85
CA LYS A 39 -6.10 6.65 12.26
C LYS A 39 -5.85 7.71 11.20
N GLY A 40 -6.59 7.62 10.10
CA GLY A 40 -6.47 8.56 8.99
C GLY A 40 -6.81 7.91 7.66
N THR A 41 -6.49 8.63 6.58
CA THR A 41 -6.72 8.17 5.22
C THR A 41 -5.41 8.23 4.45
N CYS A 42 -5.04 7.13 3.81
CA CYS A 42 -3.90 7.08 2.90
C CYS A 42 -4.26 6.28 1.64
N THR A 43 -3.49 6.47 0.58
CA THR A 43 -3.45 5.60 -0.59
C THR A 43 -2.12 4.86 -0.66
N VAL A 44 -2.10 3.76 -1.41
CA VAL A 44 -0.89 3.01 -1.74
C VAL A 44 -0.68 3.05 -3.25
N THR A 45 0.54 3.36 -3.67
CA THR A 45 0.97 3.32 -5.07
C THR A 45 1.94 2.16 -5.26
N VAL A 46 1.76 1.41 -6.34
CA VAL A 46 2.66 0.36 -6.79
C VAL A 46 3.25 0.75 -8.14
N THR A 47 4.55 0.52 -8.31
CA THR A 47 5.29 0.76 -9.55
C THR A 47 6.01 -0.51 -9.96
N ASP A 48 5.92 -0.90 -11.24
CA ASP A 48 6.69 -2.01 -11.78
C ASP A 48 8.09 -1.59 -12.29
N ALA A 49 8.91 -2.56 -12.67
CA ALA A 49 10.27 -2.32 -13.17
C ALA A 49 10.32 -1.55 -14.51
N LEU A 50 9.20 -1.48 -15.24
CA LEU A 50 9.06 -0.72 -16.48
C LEU A 50 8.56 0.72 -16.23
N GLY A 51 8.26 1.07 -14.98
CA GLY A 51 7.77 2.39 -14.57
C GLY A 51 6.25 2.55 -14.69
N ASN A 52 5.49 1.48 -14.94
CA ASN A 52 4.03 1.55 -14.90
C ASN A 52 3.58 1.68 -13.45
N MET A 53 2.65 2.61 -13.20
CA MET A 53 2.16 2.90 -11.85
C MET A 53 0.66 2.62 -11.75
N ALA A 54 0.24 2.07 -10.62
CA ALA A 54 -1.16 1.99 -10.21
C ALA A 54 -1.31 2.48 -8.77
N THR A 55 -2.43 3.14 -8.47
CA THR A 55 -2.73 3.65 -7.14
C THR A 55 -4.04 3.04 -6.65
N SER A 56 -4.08 2.62 -5.39
CA SER A 56 -5.27 2.10 -4.74
C SER A 56 -6.36 3.16 -4.60
N GLY A 57 -7.58 2.72 -4.26
CA GLY A 57 -8.56 3.61 -3.64
C GLY A 57 -8.07 4.13 -2.29
N ALA A 58 -8.83 5.06 -1.71
CA ALA A 58 -8.58 5.55 -0.36
C ALA A 58 -8.70 4.41 0.66
N ILE A 59 -7.63 4.18 1.41
CA ILE A 59 -7.60 3.29 2.56
C ILE A 59 -7.90 4.14 3.78
N ILE A 60 -8.96 3.79 4.50
CA ILE A 60 -9.44 4.53 5.66
C ILE A 60 -9.19 3.66 6.90
N VAL A 61 -8.33 4.13 7.78
CA VAL A 61 -8.02 3.50 9.07
C VAL A 61 -8.78 4.24 10.17
N GLN A 62 -9.57 3.49 10.95
CA GLN A 62 -10.43 3.99 12.01
C GLN A 62 -9.98 3.54 13.40
#